data_AF-A0A015K2C1-F1
#
_entry.id   AF-A0A015K2C1-F1
#
_cell.length_a   1.000
_cell.length_b   1.000
_cell.length_c   1.000
_cell.angle_alpha   90.00
_cell.angle_beta   90.00
_cell.angle_gamma   90.00
#
_symmetry.space_group_name_H-M   'P 1'
#
loop_
_entity.id
_entity.type
_entity.pdbx_description
1 polymer ?
#
loop_
_entity_poly.entity_id
_entity_poly.type
_entity_poly.pdbx_seq_one_letter_code
_entity_poly.pdbx_strand_id
1 'polypeptide(L)'
;MSAALSKELRDKYNTRSIPIRKDDEVRIVRGTFKGRDGKVLRVYRKRWVIHIDRISKEKISGNTVPVGIHPSNVVVTKLKINKDRKSLLDRKNRVLKKDEDKAKIEEMDE
;
A
#
# COMPACT_ATOMS: atom_id res chain seq x y z
N MET A 1 -1.53 -7.58 4.44
CA MET A 1 -0.63 -6.43 4.59
C MET A 1 -0.95 -5.40 3.52
N SER A 2 -2.06 -4.70 3.67
CA SER A 2 -2.48 -3.66 2.72
C SER A 2 -2.24 -2.28 3.33
N ALA A 3 -1.88 -1.32 2.48
CA ALA A 3 -1.72 0.07 2.85
C ALA A 3 -2.74 0.94 2.09
N ALA A 4 -3.13 2.06 2.69
CA ALA A 4 -4.03 3.00 2.05
C ALA A 4 -3.30 3.76 0.94
N LEU A 5 -3.97 4.04 -0.18
CA LEU A 5 -3.41 4.89 -1.23
C LEU A 5 -3.50 6.37 -0.84
N SER A 6 -2.59 7.20 -1.36
CA SER A 6 -2.68 8.66 -1.32
C SER A 6 -3.94 9.15 -2.06
N LYS A 7 -4.37 10.39 -1.81
CA LYS A 7 -5.57 10.96 -2.45
C LYS A 7 -5.44 10.91 -3.98
N GLU A 8 -4.32 11.38 -4.51
CA GLU A 8 -4.00 11.35 -5.95
C GLU A 8 -4.09 9.94 -6.56
N LEU A 9 -3.55 8.93 -5.88
CA LEU A 9 -3.60 7.55 -6.35
C LEU A 9 -5.01 6.93 -6.23
N ARG A 10 -5.79 7.35 -5.22
CA ARG A 10 -7.19 6.92 -5.10
C ARG A 10 -8.03 7.48 -6.23
N ASP A 11 -7.83 8.74 -6.58
CA ASP A 11 -8.58 9.39 -7.65
C ASP A 11 -8.20 8.80 -9.01
N LYS A 12 -6.90 8.49 -9.21
CA LYS A 12 -6.41 7.86 -10.45
C LYS A 12 -6.87 6.41 -10.66
N TYR A 13 -6.88 5.60 -9.60
CA TYR A 13 -7.15 4.16 -9.71
C TYR A 13 -8.48 3.72 -9.06
N ASN A 14 -9.27 4.67 -8.56
CA ASN A 14 -10.57 4.46 -7.91
C ASN A 14 -10.58 3.33 -6.85
N THR A 15 -9.45 3.18 -6.16
CA THR A 15 -9.19 2.09 -5.21
C THR A 15 -8.71 2.66 -3.88
N ARG A 16 -9.27 2.18 -2.75
CA ARG A 16 -8.91 2.69 -1.40
C ARG A 16 -7.55 2.19 -0.90
N SER A 17 -7.22 0.93 -1.18
CA SER A 17 -6.03 0.27 -0.62
C SER A 17 -5.49 -0.85 -1.52
N ILE A 18 -4.17 -1.08 -1.42
CA ILE A 18 -3.46 -2.11 -2.19
C ILE A 18 -2.50 -2.91 -1.29
N PRO A 19 -2.21 -4.18 -1.61
CA PRO A 19 -1.11 -4.91 -0.99
C PRO A 19 0.23 -4.21 -1.27
N ILE A 20 0.96 -3.95 -0.19
CA ILE A 20 2.27 -3.29 -0.23
C ILE A 20 3.34 -4.23 -0.81
N ARG A 21 4.25 -3.69 -1.63
CA ARG A 21 5.35 -4.43 -2.24
C ARG A 21 6.68 -3.75 -1.95
N LYS A 22 7.77 -4.50 -2.17
CA LYS A 22 9.11 -3.92 -2.22
C LYS A 22 9.12 -2.84 -3.30
N ASP A 23 9.85 -1.77 -3.04
CA ASP A 23 10.03 -0.61 -3.91
C ASP A 23 8.82 0.34 -4.07
N ASP A 24 7.71 0.12 -3.35
CA ASP A 24 6.70 1.17 -3.22
C ASP A 24 7.26 2.33 -2.36
N GLU A 25 6.94 3.57 -2.70
CA GLU A 25 7.20 4.72 -1.83
C GLU A 25 6.01 4.93 -0.90
N VAL A 26 6.32 5.16 0.37
CA VAL A 26 5.31 5.30 1.41
C VAL A 26 5.63 6.46 2.33
N ARG A 27 4.57 7.07 2.86
CA ARG A 27 4.57 8.07 3.91
C ARG A 27 4.00 7.51 5.18
N ILE A 28 4.67 7.71 6.31
CA ILE A 28 4.19 7.25 7.62
C ILE A 28 3.20 8.28 8.17
N VAL A 29 1.98 7.83 8.49
CA VAL A 29 0.89 8.70 8.96
C VAL A 29 0.63 8.61 10.47
N ARG A 30 1.08 7.52 11.12
CA ARG A 30 0.86 7.27 12.55
C ARG A 30 2.13 6.73 13.21
N GLY A 31 2.27 6.99 14.52
CA GLY A 31 3.38 6.54 15.35
C GLY A 31 4.57 7.51 15.38
N THR A 32 5.66 7.07 16.00
CA THR A 32 6.87 7.88 16.29
C THR A 32 7.54 8.48 15.04
N PHE A 33 7.44 7.79 13.90
CA PHE A 33 8.08 8.19 12.65
C PHE A 33 7.12 8.92 11.70
N LYS A 34 6.01 9.46 12.21
CA LYS A 34 5.01 10.20 11.42
C LYS A 34 5.67 11.33 10.63
N GLY A 35 5.23 11.52 9.38
CA GLY A 35 5.70 12.57 8.48
C GLY A 35 6.97 12.21 7.71
N ARG A 36 7.63 11.09 8.03
CA ARG A 36 8.75 10.59 7.25
C ARG A 36 8.28 9.78 6.05
N ASP A 37 8.98 9.97 4.95
CA ASP A 37 8.80 9.27 3.70
C ASP A 37 9.97 8.33 3.43
N GLY A 38 9.70 7.23 2.74
CA GLY A 38 10.75 6.31 2.35
C GLY A 38 10.25 5.19 1.45
N LYS A 39 11.20 4.50 0.85
CA LYS A 39 10.95 3.35 -0.02
C LYS A 39 10.87 2.07 0.81
N VAL A 40 9.94 1.18 0.49
CA VAL A 40 9.83 -0.12 1.17
C VAL A 40 11.00 -1.02 0.76
N LEU A 41 11.89 -1.33 1.71
CA LEU A 41 13.05 -2.21 1.50
C LEU A 41 12.64 -3.68 1.45
N ARG A 42 11.82 -4.10 2.43
CA ARG A 42 11.36 -5.49 2.56
C ARG A 42 10.02 -5.56 3.26
N VAL A 43 9.20 -6.52 2.84
CA VAL A 43 7.94 -6.89 3.49
C VAL A 43 8.18 -8.15 4.31
N TYR A 44 8.10 -8.05 5.64
CA TYR A 44 8.34 -9.17 6.53
C TYR A 44 7.02 -9.80 7.02
N ARG A 45 6.53 -10.77 6.24
CA ARG A 45 5.21 -11.37 6.44
C ARG A 45 5.09 -12.21 7.71
N LYS A 46 6.18 -12.83 8.19
CA LYS A 46 6.17 -13.63 9.44
C LYS A 46 5.79 -12.80 10.67
N ARG A 47 6.19 -11.52 10.69
CA ARG A 47 5.88 -10.58 11.78
C ARG A 47 4.88 -9.48 11.40
N TRP A 48 4.28 -9.57 10.21
CA TRP A 48 3.32 -8.58 9.69
C TRP A 48 3.81 -7.12 9.70
N VAL A 49 5.12 -6.91 9.48
CA VAL A 49 5.74 -5.57 9.43
C VAL A 49 6.44 -5.30 8.10
N ILE A 50 6.53 -4.02 7.74
CA ILE A 50 7.34 -3.51 6.64
C ILE A 50 8.58 -2.80 7.18
N HIS A 51 9.67 -2.89 6.44
CA HIS A 51 10.87 -2.10 6.67
C HIS A 51 10.98 -1.04 5.59
N ILE A 52 11.14 0.22 6.03
CA ILE A 52 11.17 1.40 5.18
C ILE A 52 12.59 1.95 5.22
N ASP A 53 13.08 2.42 4.08
CA ASP A 53 14.38 3.05 3.96
C ASP A 53 14.48 4.28 4.87
N ARG A 54 15.67 4.52 5.43
CA ARG A 54 15.96 5.60 6.40
C ARG A 54 15.15 5.56 7.70
N ILE A 55 14.43 4.47 7.96
CA ILE A 55 13.73 4.23 9.22
C ILE A 55 14.44 3.13 9.99
N SER A 56 15.49 3.53 10.69
CA SER A 56 16.32 2.65 11.53
C SER A 56 16.42 3.21 12.95
N LYS A 57 16.81 2.33 13.87
CA LYS A 57 17.21 2.67 15.24
C LYS A 57 18.65 2.25 15.46
N GLU A 58 19.39 3.03 16.22
CA GLU A 58 20.74 2.68 16.64
C GLU A 58 20.68 1.73 17.85
N LYS A 59 21.54 0.71 17.86
CA LYS A 59 21.77 -0.15 19.03
C LYS A 59 22.91 0.44 19.86
N ILE A 60 23.00 0.03 21.12
CA ILE A 60 24.13 0.35 22.02
C ILE A 60 25.47 -0.08 21.39
N SER A 61 25.47 -1.11 20.55
CA SER A 61 26.66 -1.57 19.82
C SER A 61 27.07 -0.68 18.64
N GLY A 62 26.45 0.49 18.42
CA GLY A 62 26.68 1.39 17.27
C GLY A 62 26.07 0.93 15.94
N ASN A 63 25.56 -0.30 15.86
CA ASN A 63 24.93 -0.82 14.65
C ASN A 63 23.50 -0.29 14.49
N THR A 64 23.12 0.10 13.27
CA THR A 64 21.74 0.50 12.95
C THR A 64 20.90 -0.69 12.52
N VAL A 65 19.64 -0.72 12.96
CA VAL A 65 18.69 -1.81 12.64
C VAL A 65 17.38 -1.21 12.14
N PRO A 66 16.81 -1.71 11.03
CA PRO A 66 15.55 -1.18 10.52
C PRO A 66 14.41 -1.41 11.52
N VAL A 67 13.60 -0.37 11.71
CA VAL A 67 12.39 -0.47 12.55
C VAL A 67 11.27 -1.11 11.72
N GLY A 68 10.51 -2.00 12.34
CA GLY A 68 9.33 -2.60 11.73
C GLY A 68 8.12 -1.67 11.90
N ILE A 69 7.45 -1.35 10.80
CA ILE A 69 6.23 -0.54 10.80
C ILE A 69 5.05 -1.39 10.33
N HIS A 70 3.88 -1.22 10.94
CA HIS A 70 2.68 -1.89 10.47
C HIS A 70 2.14 -1.19 9.21
N PRO A 71 1.76 -1.91 8.13
CA PRO A 71 1.35 -1.31 6.86
C PRO A 71 0.07 -0.45 6.95
N SER A 72 -0.76 -0.58 8.00
CA SER A 72 -1.91 0.31 8.21
C SER A 72 -1.51 1.72 8.65
N ASN A 73 -0.28 1.89 9.15
CA ASN A 73 0.22 3.18 9.64
C ASN A 73 0.94 3.97 8.54
N VAL A 74 0.87 3.48 7.29
CA VAL A 74 1.47 4.14 6.13
C VAL A 74 0.44 4.38 5.03
N VAL A 75 0.72 5.40 4.23
CA VAL A 75 0.01 5.73 3.01
C VAL A 75 0.99 5.61 1.85
N VAL A 76 0.58 4.92 0.79
CA VAL A 76 1.41 4.75 -0.42
C VAL A 76 1.36 6.04 -1.24
N THR A 77 2.52 6.58 -1.59
CA THR A 77 2.67 7.81 -2.37
C THR A 77 2.98 7.50 -3.82
N LYS A 78 3.86 6.51 -4.09
CA LYS A 78 4.14 6.01 -5.44
C LYS A 78 4.12 4.49 -5.48
N LEU A 79 3.55 3.95 -6.55
CA LEU A 79 3.42 2.51 -6.79
C LEU A 79 4.47 2.03 -7.78
N LYS A 80 5.16 0.93 -7.47
CA LYS A 80 5.93 0.21 -8.49
C LYS A 80 4.99 -0.57 -9.41
N ILE A 81 4.74 -0.05 -10.61
CA ILE A 81 3.83 -0.67 -11.58
C ILE A 81 4.53 -1.82 -12.31
N ASN A 82 3.86 -2.97 -12.34
CA ASN A 82 4.15 -4.09 -13.23
C ASN A 82 2.84 -4.59 -13.84
N LYS A 83 2.91 -5.52 -14.82
CA LYS A 83 1.72 -6.09 -15.49
C LYS A 83 0.65 -6.54 -14.49
N ASP A 84 1.04 -7.39 -13.53
CA ASP A 84 0.08 -7.95 -12.56
C ASP A 84 -0.49 -6.91 -11.60
N ARG A 85 0.28 -5.86 -11.27
CA ARG A 85 -0.22 -4.78 -10.40
C ARG A 85 -1.22 -3.91 -11.13
N LYS A 86 -1.02 -3.69 -12.43
CA LYS A 86 -1.98 -3.00 -13.28
C LYS A 86 -3.29 -3.79 -13.33
N SER A 87 -3.23 -5.08 -13.66
CA SER A 87 -4.41 -5.96 -13.65
C SER A 87 -5.09 -6.02 -12.28
N LEU A 88 -4.33 -6.00 -11.17
CA LEU A 88 -4.88 -5.95 -9.82
C LEU A 88 -5.60 -4.63 -9.52
N LEU A 89 -5.05 -3.50 -9.98
CA LEU A 89 -5.66 -2.18 -9.81
C LEU A 89 -6.94 -2.08 -10.63
N ASP A 90 -6.92 -2.54 -11.89
CA ASP A 90 -8.08 -2.54 -12.77
C ASP A 90 -9.22 -3.39 -12.18
N ARG A 91 -8.91 -4.60 -11.70
CA ARG A 91 -9.89 -5.47 -11.02
C ARG A 91 -10.44 -4.86 -9.72
N LYS A 92 -9.68 -4.00 -9.05
CA LYS A 92 -10.10 -3.33 -7.81
C LYS A 92 -10.80 -2.00 -8.05
N ASN A 93 -10.80 -1.52 -9.29
CA ASN A 93 -11.43 -0.27 -9.65
C ASN A 93 -12.93 -0.35 -9.34
N ARG A 94 -13.39 0.51 -8.43
CA ARG A 94 -14.77 0.49 -7.96
C ARG A 94 -15.78 0.95 -9.01
N VAL A 95 -15.35 1.70 -10.02
CA VAL A 95 -16.24 2.17 -11.09
C VAL A 95 -16.62 0.98 -11.95
N LEU A 96 -15.62 0.31 -12.53
CA LEU A 96 -15.80 -0.89 -13.36
C LEU A 96 -16.62 -1.96 -12.63
N LYS A 97 -16.34 -2.17 -11.34
CA LYS A 97 -17.06 -3.16 -10.54
C LYS A 97 -18.54 -2.82 -10.36
N LYS A 98 -18.88 -1.53 -10.19
CA LYS A 98 -20.28 -1.12 -10.08
C LYS A 98 -21.05 -1.34 -11.37
N ASP A 99 -20.41 -1.11 -12.52
CA ASP A 99 -21.03 -1.32 -13.83
C ASP A 99 -21.30 -2.82 -14.07
N GLU A 100 -20.34 -3.69 -13.73
CA GLU A 100 -20.53 -5.16 -13.77
C GLU A 100 -21.62 -5.64 -12.80
N ASP A 101 -21.64 -5.11 -11.57
CA ASP A 101 -22.65 -5.47 -10.57
C ASP A 101 -24.05 -5.02 -11.02
N LYS A 102 -24.18 -3.88 -11.70
CA LYS A 102 -25.46 -3.39 -12.26
C LYS A 102 -25.96 -4.25 -13.43
N ALA A 103 -25.07 -4.58 -14.37
CA ALA A 103 -25.42 -5.42 -15.52
C ALA A 103 -25.93 -6.82 -15.10
N LYS A 104 -25.32 -7.40 -14.05
CA LYS A 104 -25.79 -8.68 -13.50
C LYS A 104 -27.15 -8.62 -12.83
N ILE A 105 -27.51 -7.48 -12.23
CA ILE A 105 -28.84 -7.32 -11.62
C ILE A 105 -29.88 -7.26 -12.75
N GLU A 106 -29.60 -6.53 -13.82
CA GLU A 106 -30.49 -6.42 -14.98
C GLU A 106 -30.70 -7.78 -15.69
N GLU A 107 -29.66 -8.61 -15.85
CA GLU A 107 -29.77 -9.97 -16.41
C GLU A 107 -30.49 -10.98 -15.49
N MET A 108 -30.62 -10.70 -14.18
CA MET A 108 -31.30 -11.59 -13.23
C MET A 108 -32.79 -11.25 -13.06
N ASP A 109 -33.20 -10.04 -13.46
CA ASP A 109 -34.58 -9.56 -13.41
C ASP A 109 -35.35 -9.82 -14.74
N GLU A 110 -34.68 -10.33 -15.79
CA GLU A 110 -35.25 -10.86 -17.05
C GLU A 110 -35.37 -12.39 -17.04
#